data_AF-A0A7X3ZC76-F1
#
_entry.id   AF-A0A7X3ZC76-F1
#
_cell.length_a   1.000
_cell.length_b   1.000
_cell.length_c   1.000
_cell.angle_alpha   90.00
_cell.angle_beta   90.00
_cell.angle_gamma   90.00
#
_symmetry.space_group_name_H-M   'P 1'
#
loop_
_entity.id
_entity.type
_entity.pdbx_description
1 polymer ?
#
loop_
_entity_poly.entity_id
_entity_poly.type
_entity_poly.pdbx_seq_one_letter_code
_entity_poly.pdbx_strand_id
1 'polypeptide(L)'
;DYRLTPPVPHPLVTTHPVTGRKALLLGSHVSTIEGMSEADAEALVTELTAHCCQPQFVYSHGWTPGDIVVWDNRSTLHRGRAADPTERRVMRRTAVFGEGVEGPEIQVVG
;
A
#
# COMPACT_ATOMS: atom_id res chain seq x y z
N ASP A 1 -0.10 -7.74 -16.96
CA ASP A 1 0.64 -8.33 -15.83
C ASP A 1 1.54 -7.24 -15.28
N TYR A 2 1.39 -6.86 -14.00
CA TYR A 2 2.19 -5.76 -13.44
C TYR A 2 3.68 -6.12 -13.37
N ARG A 3 4.02 -7.42 -13.43
CA ARG A 3 5.39 -7.93 -13.54
C ARG A 3 6.13 -7.50 -14.81
N LEU A 4 5.43 -6.91 -15.78
CA LEU A 4 6.03 -6.34 -17.00
C LEU A 4 6.34 -4.85 -16.86
N THR A 5 6.00 -4.23 -15.74
CA THR A 5 6.29 -2.80 -15.49
C THR A 5 7.74 -2.70 -15.01
N PRO A 6 8.57 -1.85 -15.62
CA PRO A 6 9.92 -1.58 -15.11
C PRO A 6 9.80 -1.05 -13.69
N PRO A 7 10.68 -1.47 -12.78
CA PRO A 7 10.44 -1.17 -11.41
C PRO A 7 10.81 0.28 -11.09
N VAL A 8 10.01 0.92 -10.23
CA VAL A 8 10.13 2.36 -9.95
C VAL A 8 10.58 2.58 -8.51
N PRO A 9 11.66 3.35 -8.29
CA PRO A 9 12.11 3.66 -6.94
C PRO A 9 11.15 4.63 -6.23
N HIS A 10 10.80 4.31 -4.99
CA HIS A 10 9.99 5.15 -4.12
C HIS A 10 10.58 5.23 -2.70
N PRO A 11 10.41 6.35 -1.97
CA PRO A 11 10.88 6.43 -0.59
C PRO A 11 10.09 5.49 0.31
N LEU A 12 10.76 4.70 1.16
CA LEU A 12 10.09 3.84 2.15
C LEU A 12 9.24 4.65 3.16
N VAL A 13 9.65 5.89 3.45
CA VAL A 13 8.93 6.83 4.30
C VAL A 13 8.63 8.10 3.51
N THR A 14 7.35 8.42 3.33
CA THR A 14 6.91 9.64 2.67
C THR A 14 6.34 10.65 3.67
N THR A 15 6.38 11.94 3.33
CA THR A 15 5.70 13.00 4.07
C THR A 15 4.44 13.40 3.32
N HIS A 16 3.28 13.29 3.97
CA HIS A 16 2.01 13.62 3.35
C HIS A 16 1.93 15.13 3.04
N PRO A 17 1.71 15.54 1.78
CA PRO A 17 1.92 16.93 1.34
C PRO A 17 0.98 17.94 2.01
N VAL A 18 -0.23 17.51 2.40
CA VAL A 18 -1.21 18.38 3.08
C VAL A 18 -1.06 18.39 4.61
N THR A 19 -0.83 17.23 5.24
CA THR A 19 -0.87 17.08 6.70
C THR A 19 0.51 17.15 7.35
N GLY A 20 1.59 17.05 6.57
CA GLY A 20 2.97 16.98 7.05
C GLY A 20 3.31 15.68 7.82
N ARG A 21 2.36 14.74 7.95
CA ARG A 21 2.57 13.49 8.67
C ARG A 21 3.44 12.54 7.86
N LYS A 22 4.31 11.81 8.54
CA LYS A 22 5.06 10.70 7.92
C LYS A 22 4.15 9.47 7.76
N ALA A 23 4.32 8.76 6.66
CA ALA A 23 3.67 7.49 6.38
C ALA A 23 4.66 6.50 5.77
N LEU A 24 4.43 5.21 6.03
CA LEU A 24 5.17 4.12 5.39
C LEU A 24 4.58 3.86 4.00
N LEU A 25 5.40 4.00 2.96
CA LEU A 25 5.04 3.70 1.59
C LEU A 25 5.61 2.31 1.23
N LEU A 26 4.87 1.29 1.61
CA LEU A 26 5.19 -0.11 1.34
C LEU A 26 3.92 -0.87 0.91
N GLY A 27 4.07 -2.11 0.48
CA GLY A 27 2.96 -2.97 0.05
C GLY A 27 3.47 -4.26 -0.58
N SER A 28 2.57 -5.08 -1.12
CA SER A 28 2.93 -6.35 -1.77
C SER A 28 3.75 -6.23 -3.06
N HIS A 29 4.02 -4.99 -3.49
CA HIS A 29 4.77 -4.70 -4.72
C HIS A 29 6.24 -4.38 -4.45
N VAL A 30 6.66 -4.28 -3.19
CA VAL A 30 8.07 -4.08 -2.88
C VAL A 30 8.87 -5.31 -3.31
N SER A 31 9.87 -5.13 -4.17
CA SER A 31 10.78 -6.20 -4.60
C SER A 31 12.17 -6.09 -3.98
N THR A 32 12.71 -4.88 -3.84
CA THR A 32 14.02 -4.66 -3.19
C THR A 32 14.06 -3.34 -2.43
N ILE A 33 15.03 -3.22 -1.52
CA ILE A 33 15.40 -1.97 -0.84
C ILE A 33 16.85 -1.66 -1.19
N GLU A 34 17.11 -0.45 -1.69
CA GLU A 34 18.45 -0.01 -2.04
C GLU A 34 19.41 -0.10 -0.85
N GLY A 35 20.60 -0.67 -1.09
CA GLY A 35 21.63 -0.86 -0.07
C GLY A 35 21.42 -2.06 0.85
N MET A 36 20.37 -2.86 0.67
CA MET A 36 20.10 -4.08 1.44
C MET A 36 20.25 -5.33 0.59
N SER A 37 20.57 -6.46 1.21
CA SER A 37 20.42 -7.77 0.57
C SER A 37 18.93 -8.08 0.38
N GLU A 38 18.59 -8.97 -0.57
CA GLU A 38 17.20 -9.39 -0.81
C GLU A 38 16.56 -9.99 0.45
N ALA A 39 17.32 -10.83 1.17
CA ALA A 39 16.85 -11.44 2.41
C ALA A 39 16.59 -10.41 3.52
N ASP A 40 17.49 -9.41 3.68
CA ASP A 40 17.30 -8.36 4.68
C ASP A 40 16.12 -7.45 4.31
N ALA A 41 15.97 -7.14 3.02
CA ALA A 41 14.85 -6.34 2.51
C ALA A 41 13.50 -7.07 2.74
N GLU A 42 13.43 -8.36 2.42
CA GLU A 42 12.23 -9.18 2.65
C GLU A 42 11.87 -9.24 4.14
N ALA A 43 12.86 -9.46 5.01
CA ALA A 43 12.66 -9.49 6.45
C ALA A 43 12.11 -8.15 6.97
N LEU A 44 12.69 -7.02 6.54
CA LEU A 44 12.24 -5.69 6.94
C LEU A 44 10.83 -5.36 6.42
N VAL A 45 10.54 -5.65 5.15
CA VAL A 45 9.20 -5.44 4.58
C VAL A 45 8.15 -6.28 5.30
N THR A 46 8.48 -7.52 5.64
CA THR A 46 7.62 -8.41 6.41
C THR A 46 7.33 -7.84 7.80
N GLU A 47 8.36 -7.40 8.51
CA GLU A 47 8.22 -6.79 9.84
C GLU A 47 7.35 -5.53 9.79
N LEU A 48 7.64 -4.60 8.88
CA LEU A 48 6.91 -3.34 8.75
C LEU A 48 5.46 -3.58 8.30
N THR A 49 5.23 -4.55 7.40
CA THR A 49 3.87 -4.93 7.01
C THR A 49 3.09 -5.51 8.18
N ALA A 50 3.73 -6.36 9.00
CA ALA A 50 3.12 -6.91 10.20
C ALA A 50 2.79 -5.80 11.22
N HIS A 51 3.66 -4.81 11.39
CA HIS A 51 3.42 -3.64 12.22
C HIS A 51 2.20 -2.83 11.72
N CYS A 52 2.17 -2.48 10.43
CA CYS A 52 1.05 -1.72 9.84
C CYS A 52 -0.30 -2.47 9.91
N CYS A 53 -0.28 -3.80 10.01
CA CYS A 53 -1.47 -4.64 10.07
C CYS A 53 -1.93 -5.00 11.50
N GLN A 54 -1.32 -4.43 12.54
CA GLN A 54 -1.76 -4.67 13.92
C GLN A 54 -3.21 -4.14 14.13
N PRO A 55 -4.04 -4.79 14.98
CA PRO A 55 -5.47 -4.49 15.08
C PRO A 55 -5.82 -3.01 15.33
N GLN A 56 -4.99 -2.28 16.08
CA GLN A 56 -5.22 -0.86 16.38
C GLN A 56 -5.06 0.08 15.17
N PHE A 57 -4.45 -0.39 14.08
CA PHE A 57 -4.31 0.36 12.83
C PHE A 57 -5.29 -0.10 11.74
N VAL A 58 -6.13 -1.11 12.04
CA VAL A 58 -7.01 -1.74 11.06
C VAL A 58 -8.45 -1.28 11.23
N TYR A 59 -8.98 -0.70 10.16
CA TYR A 59 -10.41 -0.55 9.96
C TYR A 59 -10.95 -1.68 9.06
N SER A 60 -12.04 -2.33 9.47
CA SER A 60 -12.72 -3.36 8.70
C SER A 60 -14.13 -2.89 8.33
N HIS A 61 -14.41 -2.76 7.04
CA HIS A 61 -15.72 -2.35 6.55
C HIS A 61 -16.60 -3.56 6.20
N GLY A 62 -17.77 -3.66 6.83
CA GLY A 62 -18.82 -4.61 6.45
C GLY A 62 -19.68 -4.01 5.36
N TRP A 63 -19.45 -4.41 4.11
CA TRP A 63 -20.13 -3.85 2.94
C TRP A 63 -21.63 -4.13 2.93
N THR A 64 -22.41 -3.10 2.59
CA THR A 64 -23.82 -3.20 2.20
C THR A 64 -24.06 -2.56 0.83
N PRO A 65 -25.10 -2.98 0.07
CA PRO A 65 -25.39 -2.38 -1.23
C PRO A 65 -25.63 -0.87 -1.12
N GLY A 66 -24.85 -0.10 -1.88
CA GLY A 66 -24.93 1.37 -1.88
C GLY A 66 -23.81 2.05 -1.09
N ASP A 67 -23.04 1.31 -0.29
CA ASP A 67 -21.90 1.87 0.43
C ASP A 67 -20.82 2.41 -0.49
N ILE A 68 -20.23 3.53 -0.06
CA ILE A 68 -19.06 4.15 -0.70
C ILE A 68 -18.00 4.33 0.38
N VAL A 69 -16.81 3.79 0.12
CA VAL A 69 -15.62 4.04 0.93
C VAL A 69 -14.63 4.85 0.11
N VAL A 70 -14.16 5.95 0.68
CA VAL A 70 -13.09 6.78 0.11
C VAL A 70 -11.91 6.70 1.07
N TRP A 71 -10.71 6.51 0.53
CA TRP A 71 -9.47 6.46 1.32
C TRP A 71 -8.32 7.17 0.59
N ASP A 72 -7.30 7.56 1.35
CA ASP A 72 -6.10 8.20 0.82
C ASP A 72 -4.96 7.19 0.63
N ASN A 73 -4.72 6.80 -0.63
CA ASN A 73 -3.68 5.83 -0.98
C ASN A 73 -2.25 6.26 -0.55
N ARG A 74 -2.00 7.54 -0.25
CA ARG A 74 -0.68 8.03 0.19
C ARG A 74 -0.33 7.60 1.61
N SER A 75 -1.29 7.10 2.38
CA SER A 75 -1.10 6.80 3.81
C SER A 75 -1.84 5.55 4.30
N THR A 76 -2.38 4.74 3.40
CA THR A 76 -3.17 3.55 3.77
C THR A 76 -2.80 2.33 2.94
N LEU A 77 -2.62 1.20 3.62
CA LEU A 77 -2.71 -0.13 3.02
C LEU A 77 -4.18 -0.56 2.95
N HIS A 78 -4.55 -1.33 1.93
CA HIS A 78 -5.88 -1.93 1.84
C HIS A 78 -5.83 -3.32 1.22
N ARG A 79 -6.78 -4.18 1.61
CA ARG A 79 -6.99 -5.49 1.00
C ARG A 79 -8.47 -5.83 0.95
N GLY A 80 -8.89 -6.52 -0.11
CA GLY A 80 -10.18 -7.21 -0.14
C GLY A 80 -10.10 -8.54 0.61
N ARG A 81 -11.13 -8.90 1.35
CA ARG A 81 -11.31 -10.30 1.80
C ARG A 81 -11.80 -11.15 0.63
N ALA A 82 -11.46 -12.43 0.63
CA ALA A 82 -12.06 -13.39 -0.28
C ALA A 82 -13.59 -13.33 -0.12
N ALA A 83 -14.31 -13.26 -1.24
CA ALA A 83 -15.75 -13.40 -1.26
C ALA A 83 -16.09 -14.88 -1.48
N ASP A 84 -17.31 -15.28 -1.11
CA ASP A 84 -17.83 -16.59 -1.51
C ASP A 84 -17.80 -16.67 -3.05
N PRO A 85 -17.09 -17.64 -3.65
CA PRO A 85 -16.98 -17.75 -5.10
C PRO A 85 -18.31 -18.11 -5.78
N THR A 86 -19.30 -18.60 -5.03
CA THR A 86 -20.65 -18.91 -5.52
C THR A 86 -21.54 -17.66 -5.58
N GLU A 87 -21.16 -16.59 -4.90
CA GLU A 87 -21.89 -15.33 -4.87
C GLU A 87 -21.34 -14.29 -5.86
N ARG A 88 -22.23 -13.53 -6.49
CA ARG A 88 -21.83 -12.45 -7.40
C ARG A 88 -21.53 -11.17 -6.63
N ARG A 89 -20.26 -10.76 -6.60
CA ARG A 89 -19.81 -9.47 -6.04
C ARG A 89 -19.37 -8.51 -7.14
N VAL A 90 -20.05 -7.36 -7.27
CA VAL A 90 -19.69 -6.30 -8.22
C VAL A 90 -19.32 -5.02 -7.48
N MET A 91 -18.11 -4.54 -7.73
CA MET A 91 -17.59 -3.28 -7.17
C MET A 91 -17.31 -2.32 -8.32
N ARG A 92 -17.58 -1.02 -8.11
CA ARG A 92 -17.11 0.04 -9.00
C ARG A 92 -16.02 0.82 -8.29
N ARG A 93 -14.93 1.11 -9.01
CA ARG A 93 -13.79 1.87 -8.48
C ARG A 93 -13.49 3.04 -9.41
N THR A 94 -13.21 4.18 -8.80
CA THR A 94 -12.53 5.31 -9.44
C THR A 94 -11.28 5.64 -8.63
N ALA A 95 -10.34 6.37 -9.24
CA ALA A 95 -9.14 6.84 -8.58
C ALA A 95 -8.88 8.30 -8.97
N VAL A 96 -8.41 9.08 -8.00
CA VAL A 96 -7.87 10.42 -8.25
C VAL A 96 -6.36 10.27 -8.41
N PHE A 97 -5.81 10.78 -9.51
CA PHE A 97 -4.38 10.77 -9.74
C PHE A 97 -3.70 11.75 -8.78
N GLY A 98 -2.65 11.26 -8.09
CA GLY A 98 -1.82 12.09 -7.24
C GLY A 98 -0.71 12.79 -8.01
N GLU A 99 -0.08 13.77 -7.38
CA GLU A 99 1.21 14.32 -7.78
C GLU A 99 2.34 13.39 -7.31
N GLY A 100 3.54 13.52 -7.87
CA GLY A 100 4.70 12.66 -7.55
C GLY A 100 5.06 12.66 -6.05
N VAL A 101 5.68 11.58 -5.58
CA VAL A 101 6.10 11.44 -4.17
C VAL A 101 7.49 12.04 -3.99
N GLU A 102 7.64 13.10 -3.20
CA GLU A 102 8.93 13.62 -2.73
C GLU A 102 9.28 13.01 -1.36
N GLY A 103 10.53 12.57 -1.16
CA GLY A 103 11.02 12.01 0.10
C GLY A 103 12.51 11.65 0.07
N PRO A 104 13.17 11.48 1.23
CA PRO A 104 14.59 11.10 1.29
C PRO A 104 14.83 9.73 0.62
N GLU A 105 15.98 9.58 -0.04
CA GLU A 105 16.39 8.41 -0.81
C GLU A 105 16.54 7.15 0.07
N ILE A 106 15.45 6.41 0.24
CA ILE A 106 15.49 4.97 0.52
C ILE A 106 14.60 4.35 -0.54
N GLN A 107 15.21 3.90 -1.65
CA GLN A 107 14.46 3.45 -2.81
C GLN A 107 13.93 2.03 -2.60
N VAL A 108 12.62 1.94 -2.62
CA VAL A 108 11.85 0.71 -2.75
C VAL A 108 11.57 0.52 -4.24
N VAL A 109 12.10 -0.54 -4.83
CA VAL A 109 11.96 -0.85 -6.26
C VAL A 109 10.89 -1.94 -6.37
N GLY A 110 9.88 -1.75 -7.23
CA GLY A 110 8.75 -2.67 -7.39
C GLY A 110 8.13 -2.62 -8.76
#